data_AF-A0A554L786-F1
#
_entry.id   AF-A0A554L786-F1
#
_cell.length_a   1.000
_cell.length_b   1.000
_cell.length_c   1.000
_cell.angle_alpha   90.00
_cell.angle_beta   90.00
_cell.angle_gamma   90.00
#
_symmetry.space_group_name_H-M   'P 1'
#
loop_
_entity.id
_entity.type
_entity.pdbx_description
1 polymer ?
#
loop_
_entity_poly.entity_id
_entity_poly.type
_entity_poly.pdbx_seq_one_letter_code
_entity_poly.pdbx_strand_id
1 'polypeptide(L)'
;MLEPEIDRPLPSRIEDQPIPDIKITPEQKAVLNKTLEWVQDFFDVAIENDQVIMGGHGFDHNIRVSGMAGVLSTKEGVDPFLPILTSLLIDIGRTNRDPRAHNFKHGELSREMAEDFINSLPLTSDQRELVKNAIEDHPKLNEQSQMKEEVCLLRLLWIPIGLTVWVRWVQYVQVRLDGVYPYSKVKLALLARKEQV
;
A
#
# COMPACT_ATOMS: atom_id res chain seq x y z
N MET A 1 7.87 -5.51 43.07
CA MET A 1 7.17 -6.32 42.06
C MET A 1 6.25 -5.37 41.32
N LEU A 2 6.54 -5.09 40.05
CA LEU A 2 5.65 -4.29 39.20
C LEU A 2 4.63 -5.26 38.62
N GLU A 3 3.35 -4.99 38.82
CA GLU A 3 2.29 -5.79 38.21
C GLU A 3 2.31 -5.61 36.68
N PRO A 4 2.10 -6.68 35.90
CA PRO A 4 2.08 -6.58 34.45
C PRO A 4 0.83 -5.81 34.01
N GLU A 5 1.04 -4.63 33.43
CA GLU A 5 0.00 -3.81 32.80
C GLU A 5 -0.51 -4.53 31.53
N ILE A 6 -1.47 -5.44 31.68
CA ILE A 6 -2.15 -6.09 30.56
C ILE A 6 -3.67 -6.10 30.83
N ASP A 7 -4.29 -4.93 30.74
CA ASP A 7 -5.75 -4.85 30.66
C ASP A 7 -6.21 -3.64 29.82
N ARG A 8 -5.63 -3.50 28.63
CA ARG A 8 -6.24 -2.66 27.59
C ARG A 8 -6.87 -3.59 26.56
N PRO A 9 -8.21 -3.56 26.37
CA PRO A 9 -8.82 -4.30 25.30
C PRO A 9 -8.18 -3.88 23.98
N LEU A 10 -7.69 -4.88 23.22
CA LEU A 10 -7.21 -4.63 21.87
C LEU A 10 -8.38 -4.03 21.08
N PRO A 11 -8.21 -2.89 20.41
CA PRO A 11 -9.28 -2.31 19.60
C PRO A 11 -9.73 -3.34 18.56
N SER A 12 -11.04 -3.43 18.38
CA SER A 12 -11.72 -4.45 17.57
C SER A 12 -11.27 -4.46 16.12
N ARG A 13 -10.89 -3.30 15.56
CA ARG A 13 -10.42 -3.14 14.18
C ARG A 13 -9.34 -2.05 14.13
N ILE A 14 -8.38 -2.19 13.21
CA ILE A 14 -7.35 -1.15 12.98
C ILE A 14 -7.97 0.16 12.50
N GLU A 15 -9.13 0.07 11.85
CA GLU A 15 -9.97 1.17 11.37
C GLU A 15 -10.57 1.99 12.53
N ASP A 16 -10.70 1.39 13.72
CA ASP A 16 -11.27 2.03 14.91
C ASP A 16 -10.20 2.73 15.77
N GLN A 17 -8.91 2.58 15.43
CA GLN A 17 -7.85 3.29 16.14
C GLN A 17 -7.83 4.77 15.75
N PRO A 18 -7.53 5.68 16.69
CA PRO A 18 -7.30 7.07 16.32
C PRO A 18 -6.20 7.09 15.25
N ILE A 19 -6.49 7.77 14.13
CA ILE A 19 -5.50 7.97 13.07
C ILE A 19 -4.28 8.59 13.74
N PRO A 20 -3.11 7.93 13.69
CA PRO A 20 -1.92 8.47 14.33
C PRO A 20 -1.61 9.83 13.69
N ASP A 21 -0.88 10.69 14.39
CA ASP A 21 -0.44 11.95 13.81
C ASP A 21 0.50 11.64 12.64
N ILE A 22 -0.07 11.59 11.43
CA ILE A 22 0.61 11.25 10.20
C ILE A 22 1.55 12.42 9.91
N LYS A 23 2.84 12.23 10.18
CA LYS A 23 3.88 13.21 9.90
C LYS A 23 4.11 13.29 8.39
N ILE A 24 3.38 14.18 7.73
CA ILE A 24 3.58 14.57 6.34
C ILE A 24 3.83 16.07 6.25
N THR A 25 4.69 16.48 5.33
CA THR A 25 4.94 17.91 5.08
C THR A 25 3.70 18.56 4.43
N PRO A 26 3.57 19.89 4.49
CA PRO A 26 2.51 20.60 3.76
C PRO A 26 2.49 20.29 2.25
N GLU A 27 3.67 20.12 1.64
CA GLU A 27 3.82 19.78 0.22
C GLU A 27 3.34 18.37 -0.07
N GLN A 28 3.72 17.39 0.76
CA GLN A 28 3.23 16.02 0.67
C GLN A 28 1.71 15.97 0.83
N LYS A 29 1.16 16.71 1.79
CA LYS A 29 -0.29 16.83 1.98
C LYS A 29 -1.00 17.43 0.77
N ALA A 30 -0.42 18.46 0.14
CA ALA A 30 -0.96 19.03 -1.09
C ALA A 30 -0.98 18.02 -2.25
N VAL A 31 0.07 17.19 -2.37
CA VAL A 31 0.11 16.10 -3.35
C VAL A 31 -0.98 15.05 -3.06
N LEU A 32 -1.13 14.63 -1.80
CA LEU A 32 -2.15 13.65 -1.42
C LEU A 32 -3.57 14.17 -1.68
N ASN A 33 -3.85 15.45 -1.39
CA ASN A 33 -5.15 16.06 -1.69
C ASN A 33 -5.39 16.14 -3.19
N LYS A 34 -4.40 16.55 -3.99
CA LYS A 34 -4.52 16.58 -5.45
C LYS A 34 -4.79 15.18 -6.03
N THR A 35 -4.13 14.15 -5.48
CA THR A 35 -4.40 12.75 -5.86
C THR A 35 -5.79 12.31 -5.46
N LEU A 36 -6.24 12.66 -4.25
CA LEU A 36 -7.58 12.34 -3.79
C LEU A 36 -8.65 12.92 -4.71
N GLU A 37 -8.54 14.20 -5.06
CA GLU A 37 -9.43 14.88 -6.00
C GLU A 37 -9.42 14.19 -7.37
N TRP A 38 -8.23 13.92 -7.91
CA TRP A 38 -8.11 13.26 -9.22
C TRP A 38 -8.71 11.84 -9.23
N VAL A 39 -8.52 11.06 -8.17
CA VAL A 39 -9.07 9.70 -8.06
C VAL A 39 -10.59 9.74 -7.90
N GLN A 40 -11.13 10.72 -7.15
CA GLN A 40 -12.57 10.93 -7.04
C GLN A 40 -13.16 11.25 -8.42
N ASP A 41 -12.61 12.27 -9.10
CA ASP A 41 -13.06 12.67 -10.44
C ASP A 41 -12.99 11.50 -11.44
N PHE A 42 -11.91 10.71 -11.37
CA PHE A 42 -11.74 9.52 -12.18
C PHE A 42 -12.87 8.51 -11.97
N PHE A 43 -13.17 8.17 -10.71
CA PHE A 43 -14.22 7.20 -10.41
C PHE A 43 -15.61 7.76 -10.71
N ASP A 44 -15.86 9.06 -10.49
CA ASP A 44 -17.14 9.69 -10.82
C ASP A 44 -17.41 9.60 -12.33
N VAL A 45 -16.44 10.01 -13.16
CA VAL A 45 -16.54 9.88 -14.63
C VAL A 45 -16.67 8.43 -15.06
N ALA A 46 -15.93 7.51 -14.42
CA ALA A 46 -16.00 6.10 -14.75
C ALA A 46 -17.37 5.50 -14.38
N ILE A 47 -17.96 5.88 -13.25
CA ILE A 47 -19.31 5.44 -12.82
C ILE A 47 -20.37 6.00 -13.75
N GLU A 48 -20.33 7.30 -14.07
CA GLU A 48 -21.29 7.95 -14.97
C GLU A 48 -21.34 7.28 -16.34
N ASN A 49 -20.19 6.79 -16.81
CA ASN A 49 -20.07 6.13 -18.11
C ASN A 49 -20.21 4.60 -18.04
N ASP A 50 -20.65 4.05 -16.90
CA ASP A 50 -20.76 2.61 -16.64
C ASP A 50 -19.46 1.88 -17.00
N GLN A 51 -18.33 2.34 -16.46
CA GLN A 51 -16.98 1.84 -16.77
C GLN A 51 -16.30 1.14 -15.60
N VAL A 52 -16.91 1.07 -14.41
CA VAL A 52 -16.25 0.52 -13.21
C VAL A 52 -16.82 -0.85 -12.88
N ILE A 53 -15.94 -1.78 -12.51
CA ILE A 53 -16.37 -3.07 -11.97
C ILE A 53 -16.87 -2.85 -10.54
N MET A 54 -18.19 -2.82 -10.37
CA MET A 54 -18.82 -2.71 -9.06
C MET A 54 -18.59 -3.98 -8.24
N GLY A 55 -17.55 -3.96 -7.40
CA GLY A 55 -17.11 -5.13 -6.62
C GLY A 55 -16.44 -4.78 -5.29
N GLY A 56 -16.72 -3.59 -4.73
CA GLY A 56 -16.10 -3.12 -3.50
C GLY A 56 -14.70 -2.54 -3.65
N HIS A 57 -14.27 -2.30 -4.90
CA HIS A 57 -12.95 -1.77 -5.32
C HIS A 57 -13.04 -0.38 -5.99
N GLY A 58 -13.99 0.45 -5.58
CA GLY A 58 -14.15 1.83 -6.05
C GLY A 58 -13.39 2.84 -5.18
N PHE A 59 -13.69 4.12 -5.35
CA PHE A 59 -13.08 5.23 -4.58
C PHE A 59 -12.99 4.94 -3.07
N ASP A 60 -14.10 4.57 -2.44
CA ASP A 60 -14.14 4.27 -1.00
C ASP A 60 -13.18 3.15 -0.56
N HIS A 61 -12.89 2.19 -1.44
CA HIS A 61 -11.89 1.16 -1.19
C HIS A 61 -10.51 1.77 -1.07
N ASN A 62 -10.12 2.58 -2.06
CA ASN A 62 -8.82 3.23 -2.10
C ASN A 62 -8.63 4.14 -0.88
N ILE A 63 -9.68 4.82 -0.42
CA ILE A 63 -9.63 5.64 0.81
C ILE A 63 -9.36 4.79 2.05
N ARG A 64 -10.06 3.66 2.21
CA ARG A 64 -9.81 2.75 3.33
C ARG A 64 -8.40 2.18 3.28
N VAL A 65 -7.95 1.75 2.10
CA VAL A 65 -6.60 1.20 1.92
C VAL A 65 -5.52 2.26 2.18
N SER A 66 -5.71 3.50 1.72
CA SER A 66 -4.77 4.60 1.97
C SER A 66 -4.71 4.97 3.45
N GLY A 67 -5.85 4.99 4.15
CA GLY A 67 -5.88 5.18 5.60
C GLY A 67 -5.11 4.10 6.35
N MET A 68 -5.34 2.82 5.99
CA MET A 68 -4.59 1.69 6.55
C MET A 68 -3.09 1.82 6.25
N ALA A 69 -2.71 2.19 5.02
CA ALA A 69 -1.31 2.39 4.64
C ALA A 69 -0.63 3.47 5.51
N GLY A 70 -1.31 4.60 5.75
CA GLY A 70 -0.80 5.67 6.62
C GLY A 70 -0.59 5.23 8.07
N VAL A 71 -1.58 4.53 8.65
CA VAL A 71 -1.50 3.99 10.02
C VAL A 71 -0.33 3.01 10.15
N LEU A 72 -0.21 2.07 9.21
CA LEU A 72 0.85 1.06 9.21
C LEU A 72 2.22 1.68 9.04
N SER A 73 2.38 2.64 8.12
CA SER A 73 3.65 3.33 7.91
C SER A 73 4.14 4.04 9.16
N THR A 74 3.24 4.74 9.83
CA THR A 74 3.56 5.46 11.05
C THR A 74 3.97 4.50 12.16
N LYS A 75 3.28 3.37 12.28
CA LYS A 75 3.58 2.33 13.27
C LYS A 75 4.94 1.65 13.03
N GLU A 76 5.33 1.47 11.78
CA GLU A 76 6.60 0.86 11.39
C GLU A 76 7.77 1.88 11.33
N GLY A 77 7.51 3.17 11.62
CA GLY A 77 8.53 4.22 11.63
C GLY A 77 8.99 4.66 10.24
N VAL A 78 8.08 4.62 9.26
CA VAL A 78 8.35 4.89 7.84
C VAL A 78 7.57 6.09 7.38
N ASP A 79 8.14 6.86 6.44
CA ASP A 79 7.43 7.96 5.81
C ASP A 79 6.12 7.47 5.18
N PRO A 80 4.95 7.92 5.67
CA PRO A 80 3.64 7.50 5.19
C PRO A 80 3.27 8.07 3.82
N PHE A 81 4.03 9.01 3.26
CA PHE A 81 3.67 9.74 2.04
C PHE A 81 3.46 8.86 0.79
N LEU A 82 4.51 8.21 0.28
CA LEU A 82 4.42 7.31 -0.89
C LEU A 82 3.45 6.13 -0.70
N PRO A 83 3.37 5.52 0.50
CA PRO A 83 2.36 4.51 0.84
C PRO A 83 0.93 4.95 0.56
N ILE A 84 0.54 6.08 1.15
CA ILE A 84 -0.81 6.63 1.04
C ILE A 84 -1.06 6.99 -0.43
N LEU A 85 -0.11 7.66 -1.07
CA LEU A 85 -0.19 8.06 -2.47
C LEU A 85 -0.44 6.86 -3.40
N THR A 86 0.32 5.78 -3.22
CA THR A 86 0.19 4.56 -4.03
C THR A 86 -1.16 3.90 -3.81
N SER A 87 -1.59 3.77 -2.56
CA SER A 87 -2.88 3.17 -2.19
C SER A 87 -4.10 3.91 -2.73
N LEU A 88 -3.99 5.21 -3.00
CA LEU A 88 -5.05 5.96 -3.68
C LEU A 88 -5.23 5.55 -5.15
N LEU A 89 -4.20 5.00 -5.78
CA LEU A 89 -4.16 4.76 -7.23
C LEU A 89 -4.30 3.29 -7.63
N ILE A 90 -4.20 2.34 -6.69
CA ILE A 90 -4.02 0.92 -7.02
C ILE A 90 -5.16 0.29 -7.83
N ASP A 91 -6.42 0.66 -7.59
CA ASP A 91 -7.57 0.00 -8.23
C ASP A 91 -8.19 0.79 -9.39
N ILE A 92 -7.57 1.88 -9.86
CA ILE A 92 -8.15 2.67 -10.98
C ILE A 92 -8.26 1.88 -12.28
N GLY A 93 -7.42 0.86 -12.46
CA GLY A 93 -7.46 -0.07 -13.59
C GLY A 93 -8.57 -1.12 -13.52
N ARG A 94 -9.41 -1.15 -12.47
CA ARG A 94 -10.54 -2.07 -12.37
C ARG A 94 -11.77 -1.58 -13.14
N THR A 95 -11.58 -1.37 -14.44
CA THR A 95 -12.63 -0.91 -15.36
C THR A 95 -13.26 -2.07 -16.13
N ASN A 96 -14.50 -1.95 -16.59
CA ASN A 96 -15.14 -3.02 -17.39
C ASN A 96 -14.72 -3.02 -18.88
N ARG A 97 -13.86 -2.08 -19.30
CA ARG A 97 -13.49 -1.86 -20.70
C ARG A 97 -12.30 -2.69 -21.17
N ASP A 98 -11.53 -3.23 -20.24
CA ASP A 98 -10.30 -3.96 -20.53
C ASP A 98 -10.30 -5.32 -19.84
N PRO A 99 -10.04 -6.42 -20.57
CA PRO A 99 -9.99 -7.76 -19.96
C PRO A 99 -8.91 -7.91 -18.86
N ARG A 100 -7.89 -7.05 -18.83
CA ARG A 100 -6.87 -6.99 -17.76
C ARG A 100 -7.48 -6.64 -16.41
N ALA A 101 -8.58 -5.88 -16.39
CA ALA A 101 -9.21 -5.40 -15.17
C ALA A 101 -9.78 -6.52 -14.28
N HIS A 102 -10.04 -7.70 -14.84
CA HIS A 102 -10.64 -8.83 -14.13
C HIS A 102 -9.61 -9.86 -13.62
N ASN A 103 -8.31 -9.64 -13.86
CA ASN A 103 -7.24 -10.54 -13.44
C ASN A 103 -6.08 -9.75 -12.82
N PHE A 104 -4.95 -10.38 -12.55
CA PHE A 104 -3.77 -9.73 -11.97
C PHE A 104 -3.18 -8.61 -12.85
N LYS A 105 -3.57 -8.47 -14.11
CA LYS A 105 -3.06 -7.39 -14.96
C LYS A 105 -3.74 -6.05 -14.71
N HIS A 106 -4.73 -5.97 -13.81
CA HIS A 106 -5.32 -4.68 -13.45
C HIS A 106 -4.29 -3.73 -12.84
N GLY A 107 -3.21 -4.22 -12.23
CA GLY A 107 -2.10 -3.37 -11.76
C GLY A 107 -1.35 -2.72 -12.92
N GLU A 108 -1.07 -3.45 -14.00
CA GLU A 108 -0.48 -2.90 -15.23
C GLU A 108 -1.38 -1.81 -15.83
N LEU A 109 -2.69 -2.07 -15.85
CA LEU A 109 -3.67 -1.10 -16.33
C LEU A 109 -3.76 0.11 -15.40
N SER A 110 -3.78 -0.08 -14.07
CA SER A 110 -3.77 1.02 -13.11
C SER A 110 -2.53 1.91 -13.28
N ARG A 111 -1.36 1.30 -13.51
CA ARG A 111 -0.12 2.04 -13.78
C ARG A 111 -0.24 2.86 -15.06
N GLU A 112 -0.72 2.24 -16.14
CA GLU A 112 -0.91 2.88 -17.45
C GLU A 112 -1.86 4.08 -17.33
N MET A 113 -3.00 3.89 -16.66
CA MET A 113 -4.02 4.93 -16.48
C MET A 113 -3.57 6.07 -15.56
N ALA A 114 -2.74 5.78 -14.57
CA ALA A 114 -2.20 6.79 -13.65
C ALA A 114 -0.97 7.51 -14.21
N GLU A 115 -0.39 7.06 -15.34
CA GLU A 115 0.96 7.46 -15.74
C GLU A 115 1.13 8.97 -15.89
N ASP A 116 0.26 9.61 -16.68
CA ASP A 116 0.31 11.05 -16.91
C ASP A 116 0.07 11.84 -15.62
N PHE A 117 -0.85 11.36 -14.78
CA PHE A 117 -1.14 11.98 -13.51
C PHE A 117 0.07 11.92 -12.57
N ILE A 118 0.64 10.74 -12.35
CA ILE A 118 1.87 10.56 -11.55
C ILE A 118 3.00 11.39 -12.16
N ASN A 119 3.08 11.46 -13.48
CA ASN A 119 4.11 12.24 -14.17
C ASN A 119 3.96 13.77 -13.94
N SER A 120 2.76 14.23 -13.60
CA SER A 120 2.45 15.63 -13.28
C SER A 120 2.73 16.00 -11.81
N LEU A 121 2.95 15.02 -10.93
CA LEU A 121 3.17 15.27 -9.51
C LEU A 121 4.61 15.73 -9.24
N PRO A 122 4.85 16.59 -8.23
CA PRO A 122 6.17 17.05 -7.82
C PRO A 122 6.93 15.97 -7.03
N LEU A 123 7.07 14.78 -7.62
CA LEU A 123 7.84 13.64 -7.11
C LEU A 123 9.23 13.62 -7.76
N THR A 124 10.21 13.08 -7.04
CA THR A 124 11.49 12.73 -7.68
C THR A 124 11.30 11.60 -8.70
N SER A 125 12.27 11.42 -9.61
CA SER A 125 12.28 10.29 -10.55
C SER A 125 12.12 8.95 -9.85
N ASP A 126 12.82 8.78 -8.73
CA ASP A 126 12.86 7.51 -7.99
C ASP A 126 11.54 7.25 -7.28
N GLN A 127 10.94 8.28 -6.67
CA GLN A 127 9.62 8.18 -6.04
C GLN A 127 8.54 7.81 -7.07
N ARG A 128 8.61 8.43 -8.25
CA ARG A 128 7.68 8.20 -9.35
C ARG A 128 7.75 6.75 -9.85
N GLU A 129 8.95 6.24 -10.08
CA GLU A 129 9.12 4.83 -10.47
C GLU A 129 8.70 3.87 -9.35
N LEU A 130 8.96 4.20 -8.09
CA LEU A 130 8.50 3.42 -6.94
C LEU A 130 6.97 3.31 -6.90
N VAL A 131 6.25 4.42 -7.09
CA VAL A 131 4.78 4.44 -7.13
C VAL A 131 4.28 3.60 -8.31
N LYS A 132 4.81 3.81 -9.52
CA LYS A 132 4.39 3.07 -10.72
C LYS A 132 4.58 1.56 -10.58
N ASN A 133 5.75 1.13 -10.10
CA ASN A 133 6.04 -0.29 -9.90
C ASN A 133 5.17 -0.89 -8.79
N ALA A 134 4.92 -0.14 -7.71
CA ALA A 134 4.05 -0.61 -6.63
C ALA A 134 2.60 -0.78 -7.10
N ILE A 135 2.08 0.13 -7.93
CA ILE A 135 0.77 -0.01 -8.57
C ILE A 135 0.76 -1.24 -9.49
N GLU A 136 1.79 -1.45 -10.29
CA GLU A 136 1.83 -2.57 -11.24
C GLU A 136 1.81 -3.95 -10.56
N ASP A 137 2.57 -4.08 -9.47
CA ASP A 137 2.84 -5.36 -8.84
C ASP A 137 1.86 -5.74 -7.72
N HIS A 138 1.03 -4.81 -7.25
CA HIS A 138 0.06 -5.06 -6.17
C HIS A 138 -0.90 -6.25 -6.38
N PRO A 139 -1.25 -6.69 -7.60
CA PRO A 139 -2.21 -7.79 -7.78
C PRO A 139 -1.57 -9.11 -8.24
N LYS A 140 -0.28 -9.10 -8.64
CA LYS A 140 0.49 -10.27 -9.15
C LYS A 140 0.72 -11.36 -8.08
N LEU A 141 0.20 -11.11 -6.89
CA LEU A 141 0.39 -11.84 -5.64
C LEU A 141 -0.56 -13.01 -5.49
N ASN A 142 -1.59 -13.06 -6.35
CA ASN A 142 -2.66 -14.05 -6.31
C ASN A 142 -2.40 -15.28 -7.20
N GLU A 143 -1.40 -15.27 -8.10
CA GLU A 143 -1.27 -16.33 -9.13
C GLU A 143 -0.02 -17.22 -9.08
N GLN A 144 1.08 -16.84 -8.42
CA GLN A 144 2.33 -17.64 -8.51
C GLN A 144 2.57 -18.52 -7.27
N SER A 145 2.23 -19.81 -7.38
CA SER A 145 2.68 -20.88 -6.48
C SER A 145 4.16 -21.28 -6.66
N GLN A 146 4.88 -20.64 -7.59
CA GLN A 146 6.30 -20.84 -7.86
C GLN A 146 7.00 -19.51 -8.19
N MET A 147 7.26 -18.68 -7.18
CA MET A 147 8.25 -17.59 -7.28
C MET A 147 9.46 -17.87 -6.42
N LYS A 148 10.64 -17.49 -6.92
CA LYS A 148 11.89 -17.44 -6.15
C LYS A 148 11.70 -16.57 -4.90
N GLU A 149 12.39 -16.94 -3.81
CA GLU A 149 12.25 -16.36 -2.45
C GLU A 149 12.36 -14.82 -2.39
N GLU A 150 12.92 -14.20 -3.41
CA GLU A 150 13.10 -12.75 -3.58
C GLU A 150 11.78 -11.97 -3.78
N VAL A 151 10.69 -12.63 -4.18
CA VAL A 151 9.36 -12.00 -4.42
C VAL A 151 8.31 -12.41 -3.38
N CYS A 152 8.74 -13.05 -2.29
CA CYS A 152 7.86 -13.60 -1.24
C CYS A 152 7.22 -12.54 -0.31
N LEU A 153 7.25 -11.26 -0.71
CA LEU A 153 7.07 -10.11 0.18
C LEU A 153 5.72 -9.44 0.13
N LEU A 154 4.81 -9.94 -0.70
CA LEU A 154 3.57 -9.26 -0.99
C LEU A 154 2.31 -10.13 -0.68
N ARG A 155 2.49 -11.37 -0.21
CA ARG A 155 1.44 -12.39 0.00
C ARG A 155 0.39 -12.20 1.14
N LEU A 156 0.12 -11.03 1.71
CA LEU A 156 -0.66 -10.90 2.98
C LEU A 156 -1.66 -9.73 3.06
N LEU A 157 -2.15 -9.20 1.94
CA LEU A 157 -3.14 -8.11 1.98
C LEU A 157 -4.58 -8.53 1.63
N TRP A 158 -4.85 -9.83 1.50
CA TRP A 158 -6.17 -10.34 1.03
C TRP A 158 -6.88 -11.34 1.95
N ILE A 159 -6.44 -11.47 3.21
CA ILE A 159 -7.15 -12.21 4.28
C ILE A 159 -7.18 -11.30 5.52
N PRO A 160 -8.21 -11.30 6.38
CA PRO A 160 -8.58 -10.17 7.25
C PRO A 160 -7.57 -9.73 8.34
N ILE A 161 -6.35 -10.27 8.38
CA ILE A 161 -5.34 -9.98 9.40
C ILE A 161 -3.94 -10.11 8.75
N GLY A 162 -3.09 -9.08 8.84
CA GLY A 162 -1.61 -9.27 8.79
C GLY A 162 -0.85 -8.36 7.82
N LEU A 163 -0.66 -7.07 8.10
CA LEU A 163 0.41 -6.51 8.95
C LEU A 163 1.88 -6.89 8.61
N THR A 164 2.18 -7.85 7.73
CA THR A 164 3.56 -8.38 7.58
C THR A 164 4.17 -8.19 6.19
N VAL A 165 3.35 -7.83 5.21
CA VAL A 165 3.79 -7.57 3.83
C VAL A 165 4.24 -6.14 3.63
N TRP A 166 3.58 -5.22 4.31
CA TRP A 166 3.95 -3.81 4.28
C TRP A 166 5.30 -3.56 4.97
N VAL A 167 5.62 -4.29 6.04
CA VAL A 167 6.94 -4.28 6.74
C VAL A 167 8.10 -4.57 5.79
N ARG A 168 7.90 -5.39 4.74
CA ARG A 168 8.95 -5.73 3.78
C ARG A 168 9.02 -4.75 2.61
N TRP A 169 7.91 -4.12 2.21
CA TRP A 169 7.91 -2.97 1.27
C TRP A 169 8.58 -1.74 1.91
N VAL A 170 8.26 -1.47 3.17
CA VAL A 170 8.97 -0.52 4.06
C VAL A 170 10.46 -0.75 4.07
N GLN A 171 10.88 -1.98 4.36
CA GLN A 171 12.29 -2.34 4.43
C GLN A 171 12.95 -2.22 3.05
N TYR A 172 12.24 -2.55 1.97
CA TYR A 172 12.76 -2.43 0.60
C TYR A 172 12.93 -0.97 0.16
N VAL A 173 11.95 -0.11 0.41
CA VAL A 173 12.00 1.32 0.10
C VAL A 173 13.07 2.01 0.94
N GLN A 174 13.18 1.72 2.24
CA GLN A 174 14.23 2.26 3.10
C GLN A 174 15.63 1.81 2.66
N VAL A 175 15.81 0.54 2.29
CA VAL A 175 17.11 0.01 1.82
C VAL A 175 17.53 0.63 0.48
N ARG A 176 16.60 0.88 -0.43
CA ARG A 176 16.87 1.58 -1.71
C ARG A 176 17.24 3.05 -1.51
N LEU A 177 16.64 3.72 -0.53
CA LEU A 177 16.88 5.14 -0.27
C LEU A 177 18.12 5.39 0.59
N ASP A 178 18.44 4.50 1.55
CA ASP A 178 19.53 4.71 2.52
C ASP A 178 20.82 3.91 2.25
N GLY A 179 20.83 3.00 1.26
CA GLY A 179 22.04 2.33 0.79
C GLY A 179 22.80 1.43 1.77
N VAL A 180 22.35 1.23 3.02
CA VAL A 180 23.09 0.42 4.03
C VAL A 180 22.16 -0.28 5.01
N TYR A 181 22.01 -1.61 4.95
CA TYR A 181 21.76 -2.45 6.13
C TYR A 181 22.19 -3.92 5.89
N PRO A 182 23.00 -4.55 6.77
CA PRO A 182 23.47 -5.92 6.57
C PRO A 182 22.45 -6.97 7.05
N TYR A 183 22.21 -7.95 6.18
CA TYR A 183 21.27 -9.09 6.26
C TYR A 183 21.36 -9.97 7.55
N SER A 184 22.43 -9.83 8.33
CA SER A 184 22.75 -10.72 9.45
C SER A 184 21.88 -10.54 10.71
N LYS A 185 21.23 -9.38 10.89
CA LYS A 185 20.39 -9.13 12.08
C LYS A 185 18.94 -9.66 11.95
N VAL A 186 18.46 -9.90 10.73
CA VAL A 186 17.10 -10.42 10.48
C VAL A 186 16.99 -11.92 10.80
N LYS A 187 18.09 -12.68 10.62
CA LYS A 187 18.13 -14.11 10.91
C LYS A 187 17.98 -14.40 12.42
N LEU A 188 18.48 -13.53 13.28
CA LEU A 188 18.42 -13.68 14.75
C LEU A 188 17.01 -13.41 15.32
N ALA A 189 16.30 -12.42 14.79
CA ALA A 189 14.92 -12.13 15.21
C ALA A 189 13.92 -13.22 14.76
N LEU A 190 14.17 -13.88 13.63
CA LEU A 190 13.33 -14.97 13.11
C LEU A 190 13.58 -16.31 13.82
N LEU A 191 14.79 -16.57 14.31
CA LEU A 191 15.09 -17.78 15.08
C LEU A 191 14.56 -17.70 16.52
N ALA A 192 14.61 -16.52 17.15
CA ALA A 192 14.11 -16.32 18.51
C ALA A 192 12.58 -16.54 18.65
N ARG A 193 11.81 -16.46 17.56
CA ARG A 193 10.35 -16.66 17.56
C ARG A 193 9.91 -18.10 17.31
N LYS A 194 10.80 -18.96 16.79
CA LYS A 194 10.49 -20.39 16.58
C LYS A 194 10.62 -21.23 17.86
N GLU A 195 11.25 -20.69 18.90
CA GLU A 195 11.43 -21.39 20.18
C GLU A 195 10.34 -21.06 21.23
N GLN A 196 9.27 -20.35 20.83
CA GLN A 196 8.17 -19.94 21.73
C GLN A 196 6.77 -20.40 21.25
N VAL A 197 6.70 -21.43 20.39
CA VAL A 197 5.45 -22.13 20.04
C VAL A 197 5.63 -23.62 20.27
#